data_AF-A0A960EGK3-F1
#
_entry.id   AF-A0A960EGK3-F1
#
_cell.length_a   1.000
_cell.length_b   1.000
_cell.length_c   1.000
_cell.angle_alpha   90.00
_cell.angle_beta   90.00
_cell.angle_gamma   90.00
#
_symmetry.space_group_name_H-M   'P 1'
#
loop_
_entity.id
_entity.type
_entity.pdbx_description
1 polymer ?
#
loop_
_entity_poly.entity_id
_entity_poly.type
_entity_poly.pdbx_seq_one_letter_code
_entity_poly.pdbx_strand_id
1 'polypeptide(L)'
;MPKLPDELLGLADRVSNRGRWGADDRRGTLNLIDEAAVRRGAAAVRDGKVFSLAVPFDAEGPQTGAIPGRDNPELTMTAVNVAYTGDADGFCTNDDAFSMGVQAATHWDSLSHVGYSHELYNG
;
A
#
# COMPACT_ATOMS: atom_id res chain seq x y z
N MET A 1 -24.67 6.04 2.09
CA MET A 1 -24.61 5.20 3.29
C MET A 1 -25.26 5.96 4.45
N PRO A 2 -25.98 5.29 5.36
CA PRO A 2 -26.51 5.94 6.56
C PRO A 2 -25.36 6.43 7.46
N LYS A 3 -25.67 7.41 8.32
CA LYS A 3 -24.77 7.84 9.40
C LYS A 3 -24.34 6.62 10.23
N LEU A 4 -23.11 6.61 10.72
CA LEU A 4 -22.68 5.61 11.70
C LEU A 4 -23.58 5.68 12.96
N PRO A 5 -23.92 4.53 13.57
CA PRO A 5 -24.63 4.47 14.84
C PRO A 5 -23.94 5.31 15.93
N ASP A 6 -24.74 5.96 16.78
CA ASP A 6 -24.21 6.84 17.82
C ASP A 6 -23.33 6.09 18.84
N GLU A 7 -23.60 4.80 19.09
CA GLU A 7 -22.75 3.95 19.93
C GLU A 7 -21.32 3.81 19.36
N LEU A 8 -21.19 3.67 18.03
CA LEU A 8 -19.88 3.60 17.39
C LEU A 8 -19.15 4.94 17.42
N LEU A 9 -19.88 6.04 17.26
CA LEU A 9 -19.29 7.39 17.39
C LEU A 9 -18.78 7.63 18.81
N GLY A 10 -19.59 7.31 19.82
CA GLY A 10 -19.17 7.43 21.23
C GLY A 10 -18.01 6.49 21.60
N LEU A 11 -17.92 5.31 20.98
CA LEU A 11 -16.75 4.45 21.12
C LEU A 11 -15.51 5.07 20.47
N ALA A 12 -15.63 5.58 19.25
CA ALA A 12 -14.53 6.18 18.51
C ALA A 12 -13.91 7.36 19.29
N ASP A 13 -14.73 8.23 19.87
CA ASP A 13 -14.26 9.35 20.70
C ASP A 13 -13.42 8.88 21.91
N ARG A 14 -13.77 7.73 22.49
CA ARG A 14 -13.05 7.17 23.65
C ARG A 14 -11.73 6.49 23.29
N VAL A 15 -11.55 6.06 22.05
CA VAL A 15 -10.39 5.26 21.61
C VAL A 15 -9.56 5.92 20.51
N SER A 16 -9.84 7.18 20.18
CA SER A 16 -9.16 7.93 19.13
C SER A 16 -7.74 8.33 19.52
N ASN A 17 -6.84 8.34 18.53
CA ASN A 17 -5.52 8.95 18.65
C ASN A 17 -5.47 10.39 18.09
N ARG A 18 -6.61 11.00 17.75
CA ARG A 18 -6.66 12.40 17.30
C ARG A 18 -5.99 13.31 18.34
N GLY A 19 -5.12 14.20 17.87
CA GLY A 19 -4.36 15.13 18.70
C GLY A 19 -3.21 14.52 19.51
N ARG A 20 -3.04 13.18 19.53
CA ARG A 20 -2.00 12.51 20.33
C ARG A 20 -0.59 12.98 20.00
N TRP A 21 -0.32 13.30 18.73
CA TRP A 21 0.98 13.77 18.25
C TRP A 21 0.95 15.22 17.74
N GLY A 22 -0.06 15.99 18.15
CA GLY A 22 -0.27 17.37 17.71
C GLY A 22 -1.33 17.51 16.61
N ALA A 23 -1.85 18.74 16.47
CA ALA A 23 -2.95 19.04 15.56
C ALA A 23 -2.59 18.90 14.07
N ASP A 24 -1.31 19.09 13.72
CA ASP A 24 -0.83 18.99 12.33
C ASP A 24 -0.30 17.59 11.96
N ASP A 25 -0.39 16.61 12.87
CA ASP A 25 0.12 15.26 12.60
C ASP A 25 -0.67 14.59 11.47
N ARG A 26 0.09 13.99 10.54
CA ARG A 26 -0.44 13.22 9.39
C ARG A 26 0.12 11.80 9.33
N ARG A 27 0.87 11.36 10.34
CA ARG A 27 1.54 10.05 10.38
C ARG A 27 0.78 9.03 11.23
N GLY A 28 0.01 9.48 12.21
CA GLY A 28 -0.73 8.59 13.10
C GLY A 28 0.19 7.63 13.85
N THR A 29 -0.20 6.37 13.94
CA THR A 29 0.56 5.34 14.68
C THR A 29 1.94 5.03 14.10
N LEU A 30 2.27 5.49 12.88
CA LEU A 30 3.64 5.44 12.37
C LEU A 30 4.62 6.23 13.24
N ASN A 31 4.13 7.19 14.05
CA ASN A 31 4.94 7.88 15.06
C ASN A 31 5.43 6.95 16.19
N LEU A 32 4.85 5.75 16.34
CA LEU A 32 5.33 4.73 17.28
C LEU A 32 6.54 3.93 16.73
N ILE A 33 6.83 4.05 15.44
CA ILE A 33 8.01 3.45 14.81
C ILE A 33 9.16 4.44 14.97
N ASP A 34 9.63 4.57 16.20
CA ASP A 34 10.78 5.40 16.57
C ASP A 34 12.12 4.67 16.37
N GLU A 35 13.23 5.36 16.63
CA GLU A 35 14.58 4.78 16.51
C GLU A 35 14.76 3.53 17.39
N ALA A 36 14.14 3.50 18.56
CA ALA A 36 14.21 2.35 19.46
C ALA A 36 13.44 1.15 18.88
N ALA A 37 12.27 1.37 18.28
CA ALA A 37 11.50 0.34 17.59
C ALA A 37 12.27 -0.22 16.38
N VAL A 38 12.89 0.65 15.59
CA VAL A 38 13.74 0.23 14.46
C VAL A 38 14.92 -0.63 14.95
N ARG A 39 15.63 -0.20 16.01
CA ARG A 39 16.73 -0.98 16.61
C ARG A 39 16.26 -2.34 17.12
N ARG A 40 15.08 -2.41 17.77
CA ARG A 40 14.50 -3.70 18.22
C ARG A 40 14.19 -4.62 17.03
N GLY A 41 13.62 -4.08 15.96
CA GLY A 41 13.34 -4.83 14.73
C GLY A 41 14.61 -5.39 14.10
N ALA A 42 15.64 -4.56 13.93
CA ALA A 42 16.92 -5.00 13.39
C ALA A 42 17.59 -6.07 14.27
N ALA A 43 17.57 -5.88 15.60
CA ALA A 43 18.12 -6.84 16.54
C ALA A 43 17.37 -8.18 16.58
N ALA A 44 16.15 -8.27 16.05
CA ALA A 44 15.39 -9.52 15.98
C ALA A 44 15.90 -10.48 14.91
N VAL A 45 16.68 -10.01 13.92
CA VAL A 45 17.27 -10.85 12.89
C VAL A 45 18.40 -11.69 13.49
N ARG A 46 18.26 -13.03 13.42
CA ARG A 46 19.26 -14.00 13.91
C ARG A 46 19.85 -14.88 12.82
N ASP A 47 18.98 -15.47 11.99
CA ASP A 47 19.40 -16.46 10.99
C ASP A 47 19.54 -15.88 9.57
N GLY A 48 19.16 -14.61 9.35
CA GLY A 48 19.21 -13.96 8.03
C GLY A 48 18.25 -14.54 6.98
N LYS A 49 17.31 -15.41 7.37
CA LYS A 49 16.29 -15.97 6.46
C LYS A 49 15.29 -14.89 6.04
N VAL A 50 14.99 -14.84 4.75
CA VAL A 50 14.06 -13.88 4.14
C VAL A 50 12.84 -14.63 3.62
N PHE A 51 11.65 -14.13 3.96
CA PHE A 51 10.37 -14.64 3.47
C PHE A 51 9.61 -13.50 2.80
N SER A 52 9.21 -13.69 1.55
CA SER A 52 8.27 -12.77 0.92
C SER A 52 6.89 -12.93 1.53
N LEU A 53 6.26 -11.81 1.92
CA LEU A 53 4.86 -11.77 2.36
C LEU A 53 3.94 -11.23 1.25
N ALA A 54 4.47 -11.04 0.04
CA ALA A 54 3.71 -10.58 -1.11
C ALA A 54 3.05 -11.75 -1.84
N VAL A 55 1.80 -11.58 -2.26
CA VAL A 55 1.18 -12.45 -3.27
C VAL A 55 1.78 -12.16 -4.65
N PRO A 56 1.65 -13.10 -5.61
CA PRO A 56 1.98 -12.82 -7.01
C PRO A 56 1.30 -11.55 -7.51
N PHE A 57 2.05 -10.78 -8.28
CA PHE A 57 1.66 -9.46 -8.75
C PHE A 57 1.44 -9.51 -10.26
N ASP A 58 0.30 -10.07 -10.66
CA ASP A 58 -0.04 -10.35 -12.06
C ASP A 58 -1.56 -10.36 -12.29
N ALA A 59 -1.96 -10.65 -13.53
CA ALA A 59 -3.36 -10.64 -13.98
C ALA A 59 -4.23 -11.71 -13.29
N GLU A 60 -3.63 -12.75 -12.72
CA GLU A 60 -4.30 -13.80 -11.94
C GLU A 60 -4.32 -13.45 -10.44
N GLY A 61 -4.07 -12.18 -10.10
CA GLY A 61 -4.08 -11.64 -8.76
C GLY A 61 -5.42 -11.81 -8.00
N PRO A 62 -5.46 -11.35 -6.74
CA PRO A 62 -6.55 -11.67 -5.82
C PRO A 62 -7.86 -10.89 -6.07
N GLN A 63 -7.90 -9.94 -7.02
CA GLN A 63 -9.10 -9.15 -7.26
C GLN A 63 -10.19 -10.00 -7.91
N THR A 64 -11.36 -10.00 -7.29
CA THR A 64 -12.52 -10.79 -7.71
C THR A 64 -13.60 -9.97 -8.42
N GLY A 65 -13.35 -8.66 -8.61
CA GLY A 65 -14.36 -7.72 -9.11
C GLY A 65 -15.43 -7.33 -8.08
N ALA A 66 -15.31 -7.75 -6.81
CA ALA A 66 -16.27 -7.40 -5.76
C ALA A 66 -16.35 -5.89 -5.47
N ILE A 67 -15.28 -5.15 -5.74
CA ILE A 67 -15.24 -3.69 -5.68
C ILE A 67 -15.06 -3.17 -7.11
N PRO A 68 -16.06 -2.47 -7.68
CA PRO A 68 -15.96 -1.93 -9.03
C PRO A 68 -14.72 -1.05 -9.20
N GLY A 69 -13.96 -1.28 -10.28
CA GLY A 69 -12.73 -0.55 -10.59
C GLY A 69 -11.47 -1.00 -9.84
N ARG A 70 -11.54 -2.10 -9.08
CA ARG A 70 -10.34 -2.80 -8.58
C ARG A 70 -10.04 -4.00 -9.47
N ASP A 71 -9.23 -3.75 -10.49
CA ASP A 71 -8.75 -4.77 -11.42
C ASP A 71 -7.42 -5.35 -10.95
N ASN A 72 -7.11 -6.58 -11.37
CA ASN A 72 -5.81 -7.18 -11.13
C ASN A 72 -4.71 -6.40 -11.88
N PRO A 73 -3.44 -6.46 -11.40
CA PRO A 73 -2.33 -5.84 -12.11
C PRO A 73 -2.19 -6.32 -13.55
N GLU A 74 -2.10 -5.38 -14.48
CA GLU A 74 -1.85 -5.66 -15.89
C GLU A 74 -0.43 -5.24 -16.26
N LEU A 75 0.36 -6.18 -16.76
CA LEU A 75 1.70 -5.94 -17.30
C LEU A 75 1.62 -5.90 -18.83
N THR A 76 2.18 -4.85 -19.43
CA THR A 76 2.30 -4.68 -20.88
C THR A 76 3.76 -4.53 -21.24
N MET A 77 4.29 -5.43 -22.06
CA MET A 77 5.62 -5.24 -22.67
C MET A 77 5.53 -4.18 -23.76
N THR A 78 6.33 -3.13 -23.66
CA THR A 78 6.41 -2.05 -24.66
C THR A 78 7.57 -2.28 -25.64
N ALA A 79 8.59 -3.03 -25.22
CA ALA A 79 9.66 -3.53 -26.07
C ALA A 79 10.08 -4.93 -25.63
N VAL A 80 10.26 -5.84 -26.60
CA VAL A 80 10.85 -7.17 -26.34
C VAL A 80 12.01 -7.36 -27.30
N ASN A 81 13.22 -7.43 -26.74
CA ASN A 81 14.48 -7.63 -27.43
C ASN A 81 14.70 -6.66 -28.61
N VAL A 82 14.47 -5.37 -28.37
CA VAL A 82 14.61 -4.33 -29.40
C VAL A 82 16.04 -3.83 -29.45
N ALA A 83 16.67 -3.89 -30.62
CA ALA A 83 18.03 -3.41 -30.84
C ALA A 83 18.14 -1.91 -30.62
N TYR A 84 19.03 -1.49 -29.73
CA TYR A 84 19.22 -0.08 -29.39
C TYR A 84 19.82 0.74 -30.54
N THR A 85 20.72 0.12 -31.30
CA THR A 85 21.40 0.73 -32.46
C THR A 85 20.88 0.21 -33.81
N GLY A 86 19.83 -0.62 -33.81
CA GLY A 86 19.27 -1.24 -35.01
C GLY A 86 19.97 -2.52 -35.49
N ASP A 87 21.08 -2.92 -34.86
CA ASP A 87 21.73 -4.21 -35.07
C ASP A 87 21.19 -5.23 -34.07
N ALA A 88 20.50 -6.26 -34.57
CA ALA A 88 19.89 -7.30 -33.75
C ALA A 88 20.92 -8.26 -33.11
N ASP A 89 22.15 -8.30 -33.63
CA ASP A 89 23.27 -9.01 -33.01
C ASP A 89 23.95 -8.16 -31.91
N GLY A 90 23.56 -6.89 -31.79
CA GLY A 90 24.08 -5.92 -30.83
C GLY A 90 23.32 -5.85 -29.50
N PHE A 91 23.42 -4.71 -28.81
CA PHE A 91 22.73 -4.47 -27.54
C PHE A 91 21.23 -4.27 -27.74
N CYS A 92 20.44 -5.11 -27.06
CA CYS A 92 18.97 -5.07 -27.11
C CYS A 92 18.39 -4.75 -25.73
N THR A 93 17.24 -4.08 -25.71
CA THR A 93 16.49 -3.75 -24.49
C THR A 93 15.11 -4.39 -24.48
N ASN A 94 14.55 -4.51 -23.28
CA ASN A 94 13.17 -4.90 -23.04
C ASN A 94 12.60 -3.88 -22.06
N ASP A 95 11.46 -3.30 -22.41
CA ASP A 95 10.79 -2.31 -21.59
C ASP A 95 9.34 -2.75 -21.38
N ASP A 96 8.79 -2.39 -20.22
CA ASP A 96 7.43 -2.72 -19.82
C ASP A 96 6.75 -1.56 -19.09
N ALA A 97 5.43 -1.68 -19.00
CA ALA A 97 4.56 -0.80 -18.24
C ALA A 97 3.57 -1.66 -17.45
N PHE A 98 3.21 -1.21 -16.25
CA PHE A 98 2.18 -1.86 -15.45
C PHE A 98 1.07 -0.86 -15.09
N SER A 99 -0.17 -1.35 -15.04
CA SER A 99 -1.34 -0.58 -14.64
C SER A 99 -2.09 -1.34 -13.55
N MET A 100 -2.45 -0.64 -12.47
CA MET A 100 -3.27 -1.19 -11.40
C MET A 100 -3.85 -0.08 -10.50
N GLY A 101 -4.90 -0.43 -9.75
CA GLY A 101 -5.24 0.31 -8.53
C GLY A 101 -4.25 0.00 -7.40
N VAL A 102 -3.93 0.96 -6.54
CA VAL A 102 -2.93 0.76 -5.47
C VAL A 102 -3.38 -0.23 -4.37
N GLN A 103 -4.64 -0.68 -4.41
CA GLN A 103 -5.21 -1.73 -3.54
C GLN A 103 -5.27 -3.12 -4.21
N ALA A 104 -4.69 -3.30 -5.40
CA ALA A 104 -4.92 -4.48 -6.24
C ALA A 104 -4.19 -5.78 -5.79
N ALA A 105 -3.18 -5.69 -4.92
CA ALA A 105 -2.41 -6.85 -4.46
C ALA A 105 -1.97 -6.67 -3.00
N THR A 106 -0.87 -7.28 -2.53
CA THR A 106 -0.31 -6.95 -1.22
C THR A 106 0.00 -5.45 -1.15
N HIS A 107 -0.66 -4.71 -0.25
CA HIS A 107 -0.58 -3.24 -0.17
C HIS A 107 -0.69 -2.73 1.27
N TRP A 108 -0.49 -1.41 1.43
CA TRP A 108 -0.82 -0.67 2.63
C TRP A 108 -1.90 0.38 2.31
N ASP A 109 -2.99 0.34 3.06
CA ASP A 109 -3.97 1.42 3.05
C ASP A 109 -3.50 2.57 3.93
N SER A 110 -3.37 3.76 3.33
CA SER A 110 -2.99 4.96 4.07
C SER A 110 -4.16 5.51 4.91
N LEU A 111 -3.87 6.46 5.80
CA LEU A 111 -4.87 7.11 6.66
C LEU A 111 -5.95 7.87 5.88
N SER A 112 -5.73 8.17 4.60
CA SER A 112 -6.72 8.80 3.73
C SER A 112 -7.62 7.81 2.98
N HIS A 113 -7.40 6.50 3.12
CA HIS A 113 -8.19 5.49 2.40
C HIS A 113 -9.65 5.46 2.84
N VAL A 114 -9.90 5.68 4.14
CA VAL A 114 -11.24 5.59 4.74
C VAL A 114 -11.46 6.76 5.69
N GLY A 115 -12.65 7.36 5.60
CA GLY A 115 -13.14 8.38 6.53
C GLY A 115 -14.60 8.15 6.86
N TYR A 116 -15.08 8.83 7.89
CA TYR A 116 -16.49 8.88 8.26
C TYR A 116 -16.82 10.25 8.83
N SER A 117 -18.11 10.61 8.87
CA SER A 117 -18.56 11.92 9.36
C SER A 117 -17.90 13.12 8.66
N HIS A 118 -17.55 12.97 7.38
CA HIS A 118 -16.83 13.98 6.57
C HIS A 118 -15.43 14.35 7.06
N GLU A 119 -14.82 13.51 7.89
CA GLU A 119 -13.47 13.73 8.42
C GLU A 119 -12.55 12.54 8.11
N LEU A 120 -11.25 12.82 8.12
CA LEU A 120 -10.18 11.83 8.07
C LEU A 120 -9.45 11.81 9.43
N TYR A 121 -8.36 11.05 9.48
CA TYR A 121 -7.47 11.08 10.62
C TYR A 121 -7.05 12.51 10.96
N ASN A 122 -7.18 12.87 12.24
CA ASN A 122 -6.78 14.15 12.84
C ASN A 122 -7.54 15.41 12.41
N GLY A 123 -8.52 15.30 11.49
CA GLY A 123 -9.38 16.40 11.04
C GLY A 123 -9.61 16.28 9.56
#